data_AF-A0AAV2IR03-F1
#
_entry.id   AF-A0AAV2IR03-F1
#
_cell.length_a   1.000
_cell.length_b   1.000
_cell.length_c   1.000
_cell.angle_alpha   90.00
_cell.angle_beta   90.00
_cell.angle_gamma   90.00
#
_symmetry.space_group_name_H-M   'P 1'
#
loop_
_entity.id
_entity.type
_entity.pdbx_description
1 polymer ?
#
loop_
_entity_poly.entity_id
_entity_poly.type
_entity_poly.pdbx_seq_one_letter_code
_entity_poly.pdbx_strand_id
1 'polypeptide(L)'
;MAVAVKSPATIGPESWKNRSLRGMKLAQSVIANSDRNCDIGRSTDTLPHIRDVLATLSNDEIRKYMREVRVIVAKLRESLLETNEEIKALTRGKEALERTIEHTRKDLQLNRDSKFIRVTRPPVEKERDGADDLLEAEHTHLMNCKRTLELQLKSVQQHLQCLESIRKRTFASLQERSRVLDILCHSLAAVLRPERDILILKPNRSQVEGRNSMVDPSKMESDKIDALGPYTPEVDHLLGDATDARNQSAYLRRELRCTIDRVDKLKQAAHKSVNEGLTQKVAETITLKQHLNLGVGENRHALHRAQRWYDATEKAFGYTQGPVQYSDLKTSEHLDRPLVRLYQRHPGTQLPEAQENIKSGVGLIQSLTATSRNIGMLRIAERKLKDDKRSKSAAADIDSSVIRMRRSKNDRRWCLGTAF
;
A
#
# COMPACT_ATOMS: atom_id res chain seq x y z
N MET A 1 -114.25 -37.38 -41.91
CA MET A 1 -115.21 -37.16 -40.81
C MET A 1 -114.52 -37.48 -39.49
N ALA A 2 -114.23 -36.47 -38.68
CA ALA A 2 -113.46 -36.63 -37.44
C ALA A 2 -114.32 -37.33 -36.38
N VAL A 3 -113.90 -38.52 -35.97
CA VAL A 3 -114.49 -39.25 -34.85
C VAL A 3 -114.08 -38.53 -33.57
N ALA A 4 -115.01 -37.73 -33.05
CA ALA A 4 -114.87 -37.07 -31.76
C ALA A 4 -114.86 -38.14 -30.65
N VAL A 5 -113.69 -38.32 -30.04
CA VAL A 5 -113.54 -39.11 -28.81
C VAL A 5 -114.27 -38.35 -27.70
N LYS A 6 -115.42 -38.90 -27.28
CA LYS A 6 -116.24 -38.39 -26.17
C LYS A 6 -115.42 -38.32 -24.89
N SER A 7 -115.34 -37.12 -24.30
CA SER A 7 -114.84 -36.93 -22.94
C SER A 7 -115.80 -37.58 -21.93
N PRO A 8 -115.29 -38.17 -20.84
CA PRO A 8 -116.10 -38.93 -19.91
C PRO A 8 -117.13 -38.04 -19.20
N ALA A 9 -118.36 -38.55 -19.09
CA ALA A 9 -119.49 -37.86 -18.47
C ALA A 9 -119.16 -37.52 -17.01
N THR A 10 -119.14 -36.23 -16.69
CA THR A 10 -118.92 -35.74 -15.32
C THR A 10 -120.29 -35.62 -14.63
N ILE A 11 -120.52 -36.38 -13.56
CA ILE A 11 -121.82 -36.50 -12.87
C ILE A 11 -122.05 -35.37 -11.83
N GLY A 12 -121.02 -34.59 -11.46
CA GLY A 12 -121.14 -33.46 -10.51
C GLY A 12 -121.24 -32.08 -11.19
N PRO A 13 -121.74 -31.04 -10.48
CA PRO A 13 -121.91 -29.69 -11.04
C PRO A 13 -120.58 -29.10 -11.54
N GLU A 14 -120.62 -28.47 -12.72
CA GLU A 14 -119.44 -28.01 -13.46
C GLU A 14 -118.61 -26.98 -12.68
N SER A 15 -119.26 -26.22 -11.80
CA SER A 15 -118.64 -25.27 -10.86
C SER A 15 -117.66 -25.94 -9.88
N TRP A 16 -117.97 -27.17 -9.43
CA TRP A 16 -117.09 -27.97 -8.56
C TRP A 16 -115.88 -28.51 -9.32
N LYS A 17 -116.08 -29.10 -10.50
CA LYS A 17 -114.98 -29.57 -11.37
C LYS A 17 -114.03 -28.43 -11.74
N ASN A 18 -114.57 -27.27 -12.11
CA ASN A 18 -113.76 -26.09 -12.44
C ASN A 18 -113.07 -25.47 -11.22
N ARG A 19 -113.63 -25.59 -10.02
CA ARG A 19 -112.95 -25.20 -8.76
C ARG A 19 -111.80 -26.17 -8.45
N SER A 20 -112.02 -27.47 -8.58
CA SER A 20 -111.00 -28.51 -8.35
C SER A 20 -109.88 -28.47 -9.40
N LEU A 21 -110.19 -28.24 -10.68
CA LEU A 21 -109.19 -28.05 -11.74
C LEU A 21 -108.39 -26.76 -11.56
N ARG A 22 -109.02 -25.67 -11.10
CA ARG A 22 -108.30 -24.44 -10.71
C ARG A 22 -107.40 -24.69 -9.51
N GLY A 23 -107.87 -25.42 -8.51
CA GLY A 23 -107.08 -25.84 -7.35
C GLY A 23 -105.88 -26.71 -7.75
N MET A 24 -106.07 -27.68 -8.66
CA MET A 24 -104.98 -28.52 -9.19
C MET A 24 -103.97 -27.73 -10.02
N LYS A 25 -104.42 -26.80 -10.88
CA LYS A 25 -103.50 -25.92 -11.62
C LYS A 25 -102.71 -24.99 -10.71
N LEU A 26 -103.36 -24.47 -9.66
CA LEU A 26 -102.69 -23.67 -8.64
C LEU A 26 -101.65 -24.52 -7.91
N ALA A 27 -102.00 -25.75 -7.49
CA ALA A 27 -101.08 -26.68 -6.84
C ALA A 27 -99.89 -27.04 -7.74
N GLN A 28 -100.11 -27.33 -9.02
CA GLN A 28 -99.02 -27.57 -9.99
C GLN A 28 -98.13 -26.34 -10.18
N SER A 29 -98.70 -25.13 -10.21
CA SER A 29 -97.91 -23.90 -10.28
C SER A 29 -97.10 -23.65 -9.01
N VAL A 30 -97.64 -24.00 -7.85
CA VAL A 30 -96.94 -23.88 -6.55
C VAL A 30 -95.79 -24.90 -6.47
N ILE A 31 -96.01 -26.14 -6.92
CA ILE A 31 -94.96 -27.17 -6.99
C ILE A 31 -93.85 -26.72 -7.95
N ALA A 32 -94.20 -26.26 -9.16
CA ALA A 32 -93.20 -25.80 -10.13
C ALA A 32 -92.41 -24.58 -9.62
N ASN A 33 -93.04 -23.66 -8.88
CA ASN A 33 -92.33 -22.56 -8.23
C ASN A 33 -91.47 -23.03 -7.04
N SER A 34 -91.94 -24.02 -6.28
CA SER A 34 -91.17 -24.63 -5.19
C SER A 34 -89.92 -25.33 -5.72
N ASP A 35 -90.05 -26.12 -6.79
CA ASP A 35 -88.92 -26.81 -7.42
C ASP A 35 -87.91 -25.81 -7.99
N ARG A 36 -88.39 -24.75 -8.67
CA ARG A 36 -87.52 -23.63 -9.09
C ARG A 36 -86.81 -22.97 -7.92
N ASN A 37 -87.51 -22.72 -6.82
CA ASN A 37 -86.90 -22.11 -5.63
C ASN A 37 -85.89 -23.07 -4.95
N CYS A 38 -86.14 -24.38 -4.96
CA CYS A 38 -85.19 -25.39 -4.48
C CYS A 38 -83.95 -25.48 -5.37
N ASP A 39 -84.08 -25.38 -6.69
CA ASP A 39 -82.94 -25.36 -7.61
C ASP A 39 -82.12 -24.07 -7.52
N ILE A 40 -82.80 -22.93 -7.32
CA ILE A 40 -82.15 -21.66 -6.99
C ILE A 40 -81.43 -21.78 -5.63
N GLY A 41 -82.06 -22.36 -4.62
CA GLY A 41 -81.44 -22.66 -3.33
C GLY A 41 -80.19 -23.52 -3.49
N ARG A 42 -80.26 -24.67 -4.19
CA ARG A 42 -79.09 -25.53 -4.43
C ARG A 42 -77.93 -24.86 -5.17
N SER A 43 -78.21 -23.88 -6.03
CA SER A 43 -77.18 -23.14 -6.77
C SER A 43 -76.61 -21.94 -6.01
N THR A 44 -77.31 -21.44 -4.98
CA THR A 44 -76.91 -20.26 -4.21
C THR A 44 -76.49 -20.60 -2.77
N ASP A 45 -76.94 -21.72 -2.23
CA ASP A 45 -76.62 -22.18 -0.89
C ASP A 45 -75.16 -22.62 -0.80
N THR A 46 -74.43 -21.99 0.12
CA THR A 46 -73.05 -22.35 0.40
C THR A 46 -72.96 -23.77 0.98
N LEU A 47 -72.00 -24.55 0.49
CA LEU A 47 -71.75 -25.91 0.98
C LEU A 47 -71.48 -25.92 2.49
N PRO A 48 -71.96 -26.92 3.27
CA PRO A 48 -71.83 -26.93 4.73
C PRO A 48 -70.39 -26.92 5.26
N HIS A 49 -69.40 -27.18 4.41
CA HIS A 49 -67.97 -27.25 4.75
C HIS A 49 -67.16 -26.10 4.10
N ILE A 50 -67.81 -25.07 3.53
CA ILE A 50 -67.12 -23.97 2.83
C ILE A 50 -66.09 -23.29 3.74
N ARG A 51 -66.38 -23.17 5.04
CA ARG A 51 -65.49 -22.56 6.03
C ARG A 51 -64.20 -23.37 6.21
N ASP A 52 -64.30 -24.69 6.27
CA ASP A 52 -63.13 -25.57 6.44
C ASP A 52 -62.30 -25.63 5.17
N VAL A 53 -62.94 -25.64 3.99
CA VAL A 53 -62.27 -25.58 2.68
C VAL A 53 -61.54 -24.25 2.49
N LEU A 54 -62.15 -23.13 2.88
CA LEU A 54 -61.50 -21.82 2.82
C LEU A 54 -60.33 -21.72 3.82
N ALA A 55 -60.46 -22.33 5.00
CA ALA A 55 -59.39 -22.40 5.98
C ALA A 55 -58.20 -23.25 5.49
N THR A 56 -58.44 -24.40 4.85
CA THR A 56 -57.37 -25.22 4.26
C THR A 56 -56.67 -24.51 3.12
N LEU A 57 -57.40 -23.88 2.20
CA LEU A 57 -56.81 -23.08 1.11
C LEU A 57 -55.96 -21.93 1.66
N SER A 58 -56.46 -21.20 2.66
CA SER A 58 -55.69 -20.12 3.30
C SER A 58 -54.41 -20.65 3.97
N ASN A 59 -54.50 -21.80 4.65
CA ASN A 59 -53.35 -22.44 5.29
C ASN A 59 -52.31 -22.93 4.26
N ASP A 60 -52.74 -23.42 3.11
CA ASP A 60 -51.84 -23.82 2.02
C ASP A 60 -51.08 -22.62 1.45
N GLU A 61 -51.75 -21.49 1.27
CA GLU A 61 -51.12 -20.27 0.77
C GLU A 61 -50.12 -19.68 1.78
N ILE A 62 -50.47 -19.70 3.08
CA ILE A 62 -49.55 -19.34 4.17
C ILE A 62 -48.32 -20.26 4.16
N ARG A 63 -48.51 -21.57 4.04
CA ARG A 63 -47.41 -22.54 3.98
C ARG A 63 -46.50 -22.32 2.77
N LYS A 64 -47.08 -22.00 1.61
CA LYS A 64 -46.33 -21.70 0.39
C LYS A 64 -45.47 -20.45 0.56
N TYR A 65 -46.09 -19.35 1.01
CA TYR A 65 -45.39 -18.09 1.30
C TYR A 65 -44.22 -18.30 2.27
N MET A 66 -44.44 -19.04 3.37
CA MET A 66 -43.38 -19.32 4.34
C MET A 66 -42.22 -20.15 3.77
N ARG A 67 -42.47 -21.11 2.86
CA ARG A 67 -41.39 -21.86 2.19
C ARG A 67 -40.53 -20.93 1.35
N GLU A 68 -41.15 -20.02 0.62
CA GLU A 68 -40.46 -19.03 -0.21
C GLU A 68 -39.65 -18.04 0.65
N VAL A 69 -40.20 -17.56 1.78
CA VAL A 69 -39.46 -16.72 2.74
C VAL A 69 -38.26 -17.46 3.32
N ARG A 70 -38.33 -18.76 3.61
CA ARG A 70 -37.17 -19.55 4.10
C ARG A 70 -36.00 -19.50 3.14
N VAL A 71 -36.26 -19.63 1.83
CA VAL A 71 -35.21 -19.56 0.80
C VAL A 71 -34.53 -18.19 0.83
N ILE A 72 -35.30 -17.12 0.98
CA ILE A 72 -34.79 -15.76 1.00
C ILE A 72 -33.99 -15.46 2.26
N VAL A 73 -34.48 -15.92 3.42
CA VAL A 73 -33.73 -15.86 4.69
C VAL A 73 -32.40 -16.60 4.58
N ALA A 74 -32.37 -17.75 3.90
CA ALA A 74 -31.12 -18.47 3.63
C ALA A 74 -30.17 -17.65 2.75
N LYS A 75 -30.64 -17.08 1.64
CA LYS A 75 -29.83 -16.21 0.75
C LYS A 75 -29.30 -14.96 1.47
N LEU A 76 -30.12 -14.30 2.28
CA LEU A 76 -29.70 -13.14 3.08
C LEU A 76 -28.66 -13.51 4.15
N ARG A 77 -28.79 -14.68 4.78
CA ARG A 77 -27.78 -15.21 5.71
C ARG A 77 -26.46 -15.48 5.01
N GLU A 78 -26.49 -16.14 3.86
CA GLU A 78 -25.30 -16.41 3.06
C GLU A 78 -24.60 -15.10 2.65
N SER A 79 -25.35 -14.16 2.05
CA SER A 79 -24.83 -12.85 1.67
C SER A 79 -24.22 -12.10 2.86
N LEU A 80 -24.87 -12.12 4.03
CA LEU A 80 -24.34 -11.52 5.25
C LEU A 80 -23.01 -12.16 5.70
N LEU A 81 -22.89 -13.48 5.65
CA LEU A 81 -21.65 -14.20 5.99
C LEU A 81 -20.52 -13.84 5.02
N GLU A 82 -20.81 -13.82 3.72
CA GLU A 82 -19.84 -13.47 2.69
C GLU A 82 -19.37 -12.00 2.82
N THR A 83 -20.28 -11.06 3.09
CA THR A 83 -19.93 -9.66 3.37
C THR A 83 -19.05 -9.54 4.62
N ASN A 84 -19.33 -10.32 5.68
CA ASN A 84 -18.49 -10.34 6.88
C ASN A 84 -17.08 -10.84 6.61
N GLU A 85 -16.93 -11.93 5.84
CA GLU A 85 -15.61 -12.44 5.46
C GLU A 85 -14.84 -11.43 4.61
N GLU A 86 -15.52 -10.72 3.71
CA GLU A 86 -14.89 -9.69 2.89
C GLU A 86 -14.46 -8.47 3.73
N ILE A 87 -15.25 -8.05 4.72
CA ILE A 87 -14.86 -7.00 5.69
C ILE A 87 -13.61 -7.42 6.47
N LYS A 88 -13.56 -8.66 6.97
CA LYS A 88 -12.37 -9.19 7.67
C LYS A 88 -11.15 -9.19 6.75
N ALA A 89 -11.30 -9.65 5.52
CA ALA A 89 -10.21 -9.72 4.55
C ALA A 89 -9.67 -8.33 4.18
N LEU A 90 -10.55 -7.35 3.94
CA LEU A 90 -10.17 -5.98 3.61
C LEU A 90 -9.56 -5.26 4.83
N THR A 91 -10.04 -5.55 6.05
CA THR A 91 -9.47 -5.01 7.30
C THR A 91 -8.01 -5.47 7.49
N ARG A 92 -7.70 -6.75 7.24
CA ARG A 92 -6.31 -7.23 7.26
C ARG A 92 -5.44 -6.52 6.23
N GLY A 93 -6.00 -6.22 5.05
CA GLY A 93 -5.34 -5.43 4.00
C GLY A 93 -5.05 -3.99 4.46
N LYS A 94 -6.01 -3.34 5.11
CA LYS A 94 -5.87 -2.02 5.74
C LYS A 94 -4.72 -2.00 6.76
N GLU A 95 -4.68 -2.98 7.67
CA GLU A 95 -3.61 -3.09 8.68
C GLU A 95 -2.23 -3.31 8.03
N ALA A 96 -2.15 -4.10 6.96
CA ALA A 96 -0.92 -4.27 6.20
C ALA A 96 -0.44 -2.96 5.58
N LEU A 97 -1.37 -2.17 5.04
CA LEU A 97 -1.07 -0.86 4.47
C LEU A 97 -0.60 0.15 5.52
N GLU A 98 -1.25 0.20 6.67
CA GLU A 98 -0.84 1.05 7.81
C GLU A 98 0.57 0.69 8.29
N ARG A 99 0.89 -0.62 8.39
CA ARG A 99 2.26 -1.08 8.70
C ARG A 99 3.27 -0.63 7.64
N THR A 100 2.95 -0.72 6.35
CA THR A 100 3.85 -0.27 5.28
C THR A 100 4.05 1.25 5.27
N ILE A 101 3.01 2.02 5.59
CA ILE A 101 3.11 3.48 5.79
C ILE A 101 4.08 3.78 6.94
N GLU A 102 3.92 3.10 8.08
CA GLU A 102 4.78 3.28 9.23
C GLU A 102 6.25 2.93 8.92
N HIS A 103 6.49 1.81 8.23
CA HIS A 103 7.81 1.46 7.69
C HIS A 103 8.38 2.55 6.78
N THR A 104 7.54 3.19 5.96
CA THR A 104 7.99 4.28 5.07
C THR A 104 8.31 5.56 5.86
N ARG A 105 7.60 5.83 6.96
CA ARG A 105 7.91 6.94 7.88
C ARG A 105 9.25 6.73 8.59
N LYS A 106 9.53 5.51 9.04
CA LYS A 106 10.84 5.12 9.59
C LYS A 106 11.96 5.32 8.58
N ASP A 107 11.75 4.91 7.33
CA ASP A 107 12.72 5.10 6.25
C ASP A 107 12.97 6.60 5.97
N LEU A 108 11.93 7.44 5.99
CA LEU A 108 12.06 8.90 5.88
C LEU A 108 12.86 9.51 7.03
N GLN A 109 12.61 9.06 8.26
CA GLN A 109 13.37 9.51 9.42
C GLN A 109 14.84 9.09 9.31
N LEU A 110 15.11 7.85 8.87
CA LEU A 110 16.48 7.39 8.64
C LEU A 110 17.21 8.24 7.60
N ASN A 111 16.54 8.63 6.51
CA ASN A 111 17.09 9.54 5.52
C ASN A 111 17.41 10.91 6.12
N ARG A 112 16.50 11.48 6.93
CA ARG A 112 16.73 12.74 7.66
C ARG A 112 17.91 12.66 8.61
N ASP A 113 18.00 11.59 9.41
CA ASP A 113 19.13 11.34 10.31
C ASP A 113 20.45 11.25 9.53
N SER A 114 20.42 10.60 8.35
CA SER A 114 21.59 10.46 7.46
C SER A 114 22.08 11.83 6.96
N LYS A 115 21.16 12.69 6.51
CA LYS A 115 21.47 14.08 6.11
C LYS A 115 22.00 14.88 7.29
N PHE A 116 21.35 14.78 8.45
CA PHE A 116 21.75 15.52 9.65
C PHE A 116 23.17 15.18 10.10
N ILE A 117 23.53 13.89 10.15
CA ILE A 117 24.89 13.46 10.48
C ILE A 117 25.90 14.02 9.46
N ARG A 118 25.59 14.03 8.16
CA ARG A 118 26.48 14.57 7.12
C ARG A 118 26.71 16.08 7.20
N VAL A 119 25.79 16.84 7.81
CA VAL A 119 26.00 18.28 8.07
C VAL A 119 27.11 18.53 9.10
N THR A 120 27.44 17.53 9.93
CA THR A 120 28.51 17.61 10.93
C THR A 120 29.93 17.46 10.34
N ARG A 121 30.05 17.22 9.02
CA ARG A 121 31.35 17.16 8.31
C ARG A 121 32.17 18.45 8.51
N PRO A 122 33.52 18.38 8.44
CA PRO A 122 34.37 19.56 8.47
C PRO A 122 33.98 20.58 7.39
N PRO A 123 34.16 21.89 7.59
CA PRO A 123 33.69 22.93 6.66
C PRO A 123 34.12 22.74 5.21
N VAL A 124 35.36 22.28 4.98
CA VAL A 124 35.92 22.01 3.65
C VAL A 124 35.21 20.86 2.92
N GLU A 125 34.55 19.96 3.66
CA GLU A 125 33.85 18.78 3.14
C GLU A 125 32.32 18.94 3.21
N LYS A 126 31.81 20.13 3.55
CA LYS A 126 30.36 20.40 3.64
C LYS A 126 29.71 20.72 2.30
N GLU A 127 30.49 20.92 1.25
CA GLU A 127 29.93 21.20 -0.08
C GLU A 127 29.04 20.04 -0.53
N ARG A 128 27.96 20.41 -1.23
CA ARG A 128 26.98 19.45 -1.73
C ARG A 128 27.66 18.51 -2.72
N ASP A 129 27.53 17.20 -2.48
CA ASP A 129 28.10 16.16 -3.33
C ASP A 129 27.02 15.20 -3.87
N GLY A 130 27.43 14.26 -4.71
CA GLY A 130 26.51 13.29 -5.31
C GLY A 130 25.81 12.37 -4.30
N ALA A 131 26.38 12.15 -3.11
CA ALA A 131 25.69 11.39 -2.06
C ALA A 131 24.57 12.21 -1.40
N ASP A 132 24.71 13.54 -1.34
CA ASP A 132 23.62 14.43 -0.91
C ASP A 132 22.47 14.43 -1.94
N ASP A 133 22.80 14.39 -3.25
CA ASP A 133 21.80 14.27 -4.31
C ASP A 133 21.04 12.93 -4.24
N LEU A 134 21.75 11.83 -3.99
CA LEU A 134 21.13 10.51 -3.79
C LEU A 134 20.21 10.50 -2.55
N LEU A 135 20.63 11.14 -1.45
CA LEU A 135 19.78 11.29 -0.26
C LEU A 135 18.55 12.14 -0.52
N GLU A 136 18.63 13.18 -1.37
CA GLU A 136 17.46 13.97 -1.78
C GLU A 136 16.52 13.18 -2.69
N ALA A 137 17.07 12.44 -3.66
CA ALA A 137 16.29 11.56 -4.52
C ALA A 137 15.56 10.48 -3.70
N GLU A 138 16.24 9.83 -2.74
CA GLU A 138 15.59 8.89 -1.83
C GLU A 138 14.45 9.53 -1.03
N HIS A 139 14.68 10.72 -0.47
CA HIS A 139 13.66 11.44 0.30
C HIS A 139 12.41 11.71 -0.54
N THR A 140 12.58 12.21 -1.77
CA THR A 140 11.46 12.50 -2.68
C THR A 140 10.72 11.22 -3.09
N HIS A 141 11.44 10.14 -3.40
CA HIS A 141 10.84 8.84 -3.70
C HIS A 141 10.03 8.27 -2.51
N LEU A 142 10.57 8.34 -1.30
CA LEU A 142 9.88 7.89 -0.09
C LEU A 142 8.64 8.72 0.21
N MET A 143 8.70 10.05 0.01
CA MET A 143 7.53 10.93 0.16
C MET A 143 6.42 10.61 -0.84
N ASN A 144 6.78 10.33 -2.10
CA ASN A 144 5.82 9.91 -3.11
C ASN A 144 5.19 8.55 -2.77
N CYS A 145 6.00 7.58 -2.33
CA CYS A 145 5.52 6.28 -1.88
C CYS A 145 4.54 6.43 -0.70
N LYS A 146 4.88 7.25 0.31
CA LYS A 146 3.99 7.55 1.44
C LYS A 146 2.65 8.10 0.97
N ARG A 147 2.66 9.11 0.09
CA ARG A 147 1.44 9.72 -0.45
C ARG A 147 0.57 8.70 -1.19
N THR A 148 1.16 7.85 -2.02
CA THR A 148 0.43 6.78 -2.72
C THR A 148 -0.23 5.81 -1.75
N LEU A 149 0.48 5.36 -0.71
CA LEU A 149 -0.08 4.47 0.29
C LEU A 149 -1.21 5.14 1.10
N GLU A 150 -1.07 6.42 1.45
CA GLU A 150 -2.10 7.17 2.18
C GLU A 150 -3.38 7.39 1.34
N LEU A 151 -3.25 7.59 0.03
CA LEU A 151 -4.39 7.64 -0.88
C LEU A 151 -5.11 6.28 -0.95
N GLN A 152 -4.34 5.18 -1.07
CA GLN A 152 -4.93 3.84 -1.08
C GLN A 152 -5.62 3.52 0.26
N LEU A 153 -5.08 4.02 1.38
CA LEU A 153 -5.66 3.81 2.70
C LEU A 153 -7.03 4.48 2.81
N LYS A 154 -7.17 5.71 2.30
CA LYS A 154 -8.46 6.42 2.26
C LYS A 154 -9.49 5.66 1.43
N SER A 155 -9.10 5.17 0.25
CA SER A 155 -9.98 4.36 -0.62
C SER A 155 -10.48 3.10 0.10
N VAL A 156 -9.58 2.36 0.75
CA VAL A 156 -9.93 1.16 1.53
C VAL A 156 -10.84 1.49 2.72
N GLN A 157 -10.58 2.58 3.44
CA GLN A 157 -11.41 3.01 4.56
C GLN A 157 -12.83 3.40 4.12
N GLN A 158 -12.97 4.09 2.99
CA GLN A 158 -14.27 4.43 2.40
C GLN A 158 -15.04 3.17 1.99
N HIS A 159 -14.37 2.20 1.36
CA HIS A 159 -15.03 0.96 0.96
C HIS A 159 -15.44 0.09 2.14
N LEU A 160 -14.66 0.07 3.22
CA LEU A 160 -15.04 -0.60 4.47
C LEU A 160 -16.32 0.00 5.08
N GLN A 161 -16.51 1.32 5.02
CA GLN A 161 -17.75 1.96 5.46
C GLN A 161 -18.94 1.57 4.58
N CYS A 162 -18.73 1.45 3.27
CA CYS A 162 -19.76 0.96 2.33
C CYS A 162 -20.19 -0.48 2.67
N LEU A 163 -19.23 -1.39 2.85
CA LEU A 163 -19.51 -2.78 3.25
C LEU A 163 -20.24 -2.87 4.60
N GLU A 164 -19.85 -2.04 5.57
CA GLU A 164 -20.50 -1.99 6.89
C GLU A 164 -21.96 -1.49 6.80
N SER A 165 -22.22 -0.52 5.92
CA SER A 165 -23.59 -0.04 5.63
C SER A 165 -24.45 -1.16 5.02
N ILE A 166 -23.92 -1.86 4.01
CA ILE A 166 -24.59 -3.01 3.38
C ILE A 166 -24.86 -4.10 4.41
N ARG A 167 -23.87 -4.48 5.22
CA ARG A 167 -23.99 -5.46 6.30
C ARG A 167 -25.16 -5.14 7.24
N LYS A 168 -25.30 -3.89 7.65
CA LYS A 168 -26.40 -3.42 8.51
C LYS A 168 -27.76 -3.53 7.82
N ARG A 169 -27.87 -3.11 6.55
CA ARG A 169 -29.10 -3.25 5.76
C ARG A 169 -29.50 -4.73 5.59
N THR A 170 -28.56 -5.59 5.21
CA THR A 170 -28.78 -7.03 5.06
C THR A 170 -29.22 -7.68 6.36
N PHE A 171 -28.62 -7.29 7.49
CA PHE A 171 -29.02 -7.78 8.81
C PHE A 171 -30.44 -7.35 9.19
N ALA A 172 -30.82 -6.09 8.95
CA ALA A 172 -32.16 -5.59 9.23
C ALA A 172 -33.23 -6.33 8.40
N SER A 173 -33.01 -6.45 7.09
CA SER A 173 -33.89 -7.20 6.18
C SER A 173 -33.99 -8.67 6.57
N LEU A 174 -32.86 -9.29 6.94
CA LEU A 174 -32.84 -10.66 7.44
C LEU A 174 -33.69 -10.83 8.72
N GLN A 175 -33.61 -9.87 9.66
CA GLN A 175 -34.37 -9.92 10.90
C GLN A 175 -35.87 -9.80 10.64
N GLU A 176 -36.28 -8.87 9.78
CA GLU A 176 -37.68 -8.68 9.38
C GLU A 176 -38.25 -9.97 8.77
N ARG A 177 -37.55 -10.56 7.79
CA ARG A 177 -38.00 -11.79 7.12
C ARG A 177 -37.95 -13.03 8.01
N SER A 178 -37.04 -13.06 8.97
CA SER A 178 -36.99 -14.17 9.95
C SER A 178 -38.22 -14.18 10.86
N ARG A 179 -38.80 -13.02 11.22
CA ARG A 179 -40.00 -12.95 12.08
C ARG A 179 -41.22 -13.66 11.48
N VAL A 180 -41.35 -13.65 10.15
CA VAL A 180 -42.42 -14.37 9.44
C VAL A 180 -42.34 -15.88 9.69
N LEU A 181 -41.12 -16.41 9.88
CA LEU A 181 -40.88 -17.83 10.10
C LEU A 181 -41.10 -18.27 11.55
N ASP A 182 -41.11 -17.32 12.50
CA ASP A 182 -41.34 -17.60 13.93
C ASP A 182 -42.78 -18.08 14.21
N ILE A 183 -43.71 -17.83 13.28
CA ILE A 183 -45.14 -18.17 13.39
C ILE A 183 -45.39 -19.69 13.24
N LEU A 184 -44.50 -20.45 12.59
CA LEU A 184 -44.59 -21.91 12.48
C LEU A 184 -43.24 -22.58 12.73
N CYS A 185 -43.04 -23.09 13.95
CA CYS A 185 -41.94 -23.97 14.32
C CYS A 185 -42.04 -25.34 13.60
N HIS A 186 -41.61 -25.43 12.34
CA HIS A 186 -41.42 -26.71 11.66
C HIS A 186 -40.00 -26.81 11.09
N SER A 187 -39.28 -27.84 11.55
CA SER A 187 -37.84 -28.02 11.44
C SER A 187 -37.25 -27.78 10.04
N LEU A 188 -36.10 -27.11 9.99
CA LEU A 188 -35.26 -26.94 8.79
C LEU A 188 -34.84 -28.28 8.15
N ALA A 189 -34.94 -29.39 8.89
CA ALA A 189 -34.53 -30.73 8.46
C ALA A 189 -35.41 -31.31 7.33
N ALA A 190 -36.63 -30.80 7.13
CA ALA A 190 -37.52 -31.26 6.06
C ALA A 190 -37.20 -30.66 4.68
N VAL A 191 -36.42 -29.56 4.61
CA VAL A 191 -36.13 -28.83 3.36
C VAL A 191 -34.73 -29.17 2.81
N LEU A 192 -33.84 -29.71 3.64
CA LEU A 192 -32.44 -30.01 3.29
C LEU A 192 -32.16 -31.48 2.91
N ARG A 193 -33.17 -32.35 2.80
CA ARG A 193 -32.93 -33.74 2.37
C ARG A 193 -32.92 -33.84 0.84
N PRO A 194 -31.82 -34.25 0.20
CA PRO A 194 -31.86 -34.77 -1.16
C PRO A 194 -32.52 -36.16 -1.10
N GLU A 195 -33.53 -36.38 -1.95
CA GLU A 195 -34.19 -37.67 -2.11
C GLU A 195 -33.16 -38.76 -2.43
N ARG A 196 -32.96 -39.69 -1.49
CA ARG A 196 -32.38 -41.01 -1.73
C ARG A 196 -33.23 -42.05 -1.01
N ASP A 197 -34.08 -42.66 -1.82
CA ASP A 197 -34.58 -44.04 -1.82
C ASP A 197 -35.01 -44.79 -0.54
N ILE A 198 -36.01 -45.64 -0.82
CA ILE A 198 -36.48 -46.88 -0.19
C ILE A 198 -37.51 -46.73 0.96
N LEU A 199 -38.79 -46.97 0.65
CA LEU A 199 -39.49 -48.25 0.95
C LEU A 199 -40.95 -48.24 0.44
N ILE A 200 -41.15 -48.99 -0.65
CA ILE A 200 -42.25 -49.92 -0.96
C ILE A 200 -43.45 -49.88 0.02
N LEU A 201 -44.61 -49.46 -0.48
CA LEU A 201 -45.92 -50.14 -0.35
C LEU A 201 -46.92 -49.59 -1.38
N LYS A 202 -47.76 -50.49 -1.88
CA LYS A 202 -48.52 -50.43 -3.13
C LYS A 202 -49.62 -49.34 -3.22
N PRO A 203 -50.04 -48.98 -4.45
CA PRO A 203 -50.98 -47.90 -4.72
C PRO A 203 -52.43 -48.40 -4.72
N ASN A 204 -53.35 -47.61 -4.16
CA ASN A 204 -54.75 -47.66 -4.58
C ASN A 204 -55.12 -46.36 -5.32
N ARG A 205 -55.20 -46.58 -6.63
CA ARG A 205 -55.74 -45.82 -7.74
C ARG A 205 -57.07 -45.12 -7.41
N SER A 206 -57.08 -43.79 -7.48
CA SER A 206 -58.13 -43.07 -8.21
C SER A 206 -57.62 -41.72 -8.67
N GLN A 207 -57.53 -41.60 -9.99
CA GLN A 207 -57.26 -40.43 -10.81
C GLN A 207 -57.95 -39.17 -10.31
N VAL A 208 -57.20 -38.06 -10.25
CA VAL A 208 -57.50 -36.87 -11.07
C VAL A 208 -56.16 -36.30 -11.55
N GLU A 209 -56.05 -36.17 -12.87
CA GLU A 209 -54.90 -35.64 -13.61
C GLU A 209 -54.60 -34.18 -13.25
N GLY A 210 -53.31 -33.83 -13.38
CA GLY A 210 -52.90 -32.48 -13.75
C GLY A 210 -52.28 -31.66 -12.63
N ARG A 211 -50.99 -31.89 -12.37
CA ARG A 211 -49.98 -30.83 -12.30
C ARG A 211 -48.57 -31.42 -12.25
N ASN A 212 -47.96 -31.47 -13.43
CA ASN A 212 -46.52 -31.40 -13.54
C ASN A 212 -46.07 -30.05 -12.92
N SER A 213 -45.30 -30.10 -11.84
CA SER A 213 -44.35 -29.04 -11.51
C SER A 213 -43.10 -29.69 -10.96
N MET A 214 -42.27 -30.13 -11.91
CA MET A 214 -40.83 -30.00 -11.74
C MET A 214 -40.56 -28.52 -11.43
N VAL A 215 -40.05 -28.25 -10.23
CA VAL A 215 -39.38 -26.99 -9.96
C VAL A 215 -38.03 -27.07 -10.66
N ASP A 216 -38.00 -26.58 -11.89
CA ASP A 216 -36.79 -26.30 -12.64
C ASP A 216 -36.11 -25.08 -11.98
N PRO A 217 -34.88 -25.20 -11.45
CA PRO A 217 -34.17 -24.09 -10.78
C PRO A 217 -33.92 -22.88 -11.69
N SER A 218 -34.06 -23.05 -13.01
CA SER A 218 -33.85 -22.00 -14.00
C SER A 218 -35.07 -21.08 -14.25
N LYS A 219 -36.25 -21.39 -13.68
CA LYS A 219 -37.47 -20.57 -13.85
C LYS A 219 -37.71 -19.49 -12.79
N MET A 220 -36.86 -19.40 -11.77
CA MET A 220 -36.97 -18.36 -10.75
C MET A 220 -36.46 -16.98 -11.21
N GLU A 221 -35.92 -16.87 -12.43
CA GLU A 221 -35.48 -15.60 -13.03
C GLU A 221 -36.62 -14.83 -13.72
N SER A 222 -37.81 -15.42 -13.91
CA SER A 222 -38.92 -14.78 -14.65
C SER A 222 -40.20 -14.53 -13.87
N ASP A 223 -40.22 -14.72 -12.55
CA ASP A 223 -41.39 -14.36 -11.75
C ASP A 223 -41.38 -12.85 -11.49
N LYS A 224 -42.38 -12.17 -12.07
CA LYS A 224 -42.64 -10.75 -11.88
C LYS A 224 -42.49 -10.40 -10.40
N ILE A 225 -41.52 -9.54 -10.10
CA ILE A 225 -41.25 -9.01 -8.77
C ILE A 225 -42.56 -8.49 -8.18
N ASP A 226 -43.10 -9.20 -7.20
CA ASP A 226 -44.34 -8.84 -6.52
C ASP A 226 -43.97 -7.98 -5.31
N ALA A 227 -44.51 -6.75 -5.26
CA ALA A 227 -44.26 -5.81 -4.18
C ALA A 227 -44.76 -6.33 -2.81
N LEU A 228 -45.70 -7.28 -2.81
CA LEU A 228 -46.23 -7.93 -1.61
C LEU A 228 -45.77 -9.39 -1.45
N GLY A 229 -44.98 -9.88 -2.40
CA GLY A 229 -44.49 -11.25 -2.43
C GLY A 229 -43.36 -11.51 -1.43
N PRO A 230 -43.03 -12.78 -1.20
CA PRO A 230 -41.93 -13.14 -0.32
C PRO A 230 -40.59 -12.63 -0.87
N TYR A 231 -40.42 -12.54 -2.19
CA TYR A 231 -39.28 -11.88 -2.85
C TYR A 231 -39.64 -10.47 -3.31
N THR A 232 -39.27 -9.48 -2.50
CA THR A 232 -39.54 -8.07 -2.79
C THR A 232 -38.41 -7.41 -3.58
N PRO A 233 -38.68 -6.35 -4.36
CA PRO A 233 -37.66 -5.61 -5.10
C PRO A 233 -36.52 -5.09 -4.21
N GLU A 234 -36.84 -4.69 -2.97
CA GLU A 234 -35.84 -4.20 -2.03
C GLU A 234 -34.77 -5.25 -1.67
N VAL A 235 -35.18 -6.52 -1.50
CA VAL A 235 -34.28 -7.63 -1.18
C VAL A 235 -33.41 -7.98 -2.39
N ASP A 236 -33.99 -7.96 -3.59
CA ASP A 236 -33.26 -8.18 -4.84
C ASP A 236 -32.16 -7.13 -5.04
N HIS A 237 -32.51 -5.84 -4.92
CA HIS A 237 -31.55 -4.74 -4.97
C HIS A 237 -30.47 -4.84 -3.89
N LEU A 238 -30.84 -5.20 -2.66
CA LEU A 238 -29.88 -5.33 -1.57
C LEU A 238 -28.89 -6.48 -1.79
N LEU A 239 -29.35 -7.61 -2.35
CA LEU A 239 -28.47 -8.71 -2.72
C LEU A 239 -27.53 -8.31 -3.87
N GLY A 240 -28.02 -7.58 -4.87
CA GLY A 240 -27.24 -7.00 -5.95
C GLY A 240 -26.15 -6.03 -5.46
N ASP A 241 -26.54 -5.04 -4.64
CA ASP A 241 -25.62 -4.10 -3.99
C ASP A 241 -24.52 -4.85 -3.21
N ALA A 242 -24.90 -5.91 -2.49
CA ALA A 242 -23.97 -6.71 -1.70
C ALA A 242 -23.01 -7.50 -2.58
N THR A 243 -23.45 -8.06 -3.72
CA THR A 243 -22.55 -8.71 -4.68
C THR A 243 -21.58 -7.72 -5.30
N ASP A 244 -22.04 -6.54 -5.70
CA ASP A 244 -21.20 -5.52 -6.34
C ASP A 244 -20.15 -4.96 -5.39
N ALA A 245 -20.55 -4.64 -4.15
CA ALA A 245 -19.62 -4.16 -3.14
C ALA A 245 -18.54 -5.21 -2.78
N ARG A 246 -18.90 -6.50 -2.77
CA ARG A 246 -17.93 -7.59 -2.57
C ARG A 246 -16.97 -7.73 -3.74
N ASN A 247 -17.46 -7.64 -4.98
CA ASN A 247 -16.64 -7.66 -6.18
C ASN A 247 -15.64 -6.49 -6.21
N GLN A 248 -16.11 -5.28 -5.88
CA GLN A 248 -15.26 -4.10 -5.76
C GLN A 248 -14.23 -4.25 -4.63
N SER A 249 -14.61 -4.86 -3.50
CA SER A 249 -13.68 -5.12 -2.40
C SER A 249 -12.58 -6.12 -2.82
N ALA A 250 -12.94 -7.19 -3.52
CA ALA A 250 -11.99 -8.16 -4.04
C ALA A 250 -10.99 -7.52 -5.02
N TYR A 251 -11.46 -6.60 -5.88
CA TYR A 251 -10.61 -5.79 -6.75
C TYR A 251 -9.65 -4.91 -5.94
N LEU A 252 -10.17 -4.14 -4.98
CA LEU A 252 -9.38 -3.26 -4.11
C LEU A 252 -8.31 -4.02 -3.32
N ARG A 253 -8.59 -5.25 -2.86
CA ARG A 253 -7.59 -6.10 -2.18
C ARG A 253 -6.43 -6.49 -3.10
N ARG A 254 -6.72 -6.81 -4.37
CA ARG A 254 -5.67 -7.13 -5.36
C ARG A 254 -4.83 -5.89 -5.65
N GLU A 255 -5.48 -4.76 -5.89
CA GLU A 255 -4.80 -3.48 -6.16
C GLU A 255 -3.93 -3.03 -4.98
N LEU A 256 -4.44 -3.15 -3.75
CA LEU A 256 -3.72 -2.88 -2.52
C LEU A 256 -2.45 -3.73 -2.41
N ARG A 257 -2.56 -5.04 -2.65
CA ARG A 257 -1.40 -5.95 -2.63
C ARG A 257 -0.36 -5.55 -3.66
N CYS A 258 -0.77 -5.30 -4.90
CA CYS A 258 0.12 -4.84 -5.97
C CYS A 258 0.80 -3.50 -5.62
N THR A 259 0.06 -2.58 -4.99
CA THR A 259 0.59 -1.27 -4.59
C THR A 259 1.63 -1.40 -3.49
N ILE A 260 1.38 -2.23 -2.48
CA ILE A 260 2.34 -2.52 -1.40
C ILE A 260 3.62 -3.12 -2.00
N ASP A 261 3.49 -4.17 -2.82
CA ASP A 261 4.65 -4.85 -3.43
C ASP A 261 5.47 -3.89 -4.31
N ARG A 262 4.80 -3.04 -5.09
CA ARG A 262 5.47 -2.02 -5.92
C ARG A 262 6.22 -1.00 -5.09
N VAL A 263 5.59 -0.49 -4.03
CA VAL A 263 6.21 0.48 -3.12
C VAL A 263 7.40 -0.14 -2.40
N ASP A 264 7.30 -1.37 -1.91
CA ASP A 264 8.42 -2.03 -1.24
C ASP A 264 9.62 -2.25 -2.18
N LYS A 265 9.39 -2.61 -3.44
CA LYS A 265 10.46 -2.69 -4.46
C LYS A 265 11.13 -1.33 -4.71
N LEU A 266 10.34 -0.27 -4.88
CA LEU A 266 10.87 1.08 -5.10
C LEU A 266 11.68 1.58 -3.91
N LYS A 267 11.20 1.33 -2.69
CA LYS A 267 11.90 1.66 -1.45
C LYS A 267 13.23 0.92 -1.35
N GLN A 268 13.23 -0.39 -1.59
CA GLN A 268 14.46 -1.20 -1.55
C GLN A 268 15.48 -0.74 -2.59
N ALA A 269 15.03 -0.41 -3.81
CA ALA A 269 15.90 0.13 -4.85
C ALA A 269 16.52 1.48 -4.47
N ALA A 270 15.71 2.41 -3.92
CA ALA A 270 16.19 3.70 -3.43
C ALA A 270 17.22 3.54 -2.30
N HIS A 271 16.92 2.69 -1.30
CA HIS A 271 17.84 2.39 -0.20
C HIS A 271 19.17 1.80 -0.68
N LYS A 272 19.09 0.86 -1.64
CA LYS A 272 20.27 0.23 -2.23
C LYS A 272 21.15 1.26 -2.94
N SER A 273 20.54 2.10 -3.79
CA SER A 273 21.25 3.17 -4.52
C SER A 273 22.00 4.12 -3.58
N VAL A 274 21.35 4.60 -2.52
CA VAL A 274 22.00 5.48 -1.52
C VAL A 274 23.12 4.77 -0.77
N ASN A 275 22.89 3.53 -0.33
CA ASN A 275 23.90 2.78 0.43
C ASN A 275 25.14 2.47 -0.42
N GLU A 276 24.96 2.13 -1.70
CA GLU A 276 26.04 1.94 -2.65
C GLU A 276 26.79 3.24 -2.91
N GLY A 277 26.06 4.35 -3.17
CA GLY A 277 26.66 5.67 -3.38
C GLY A 277 27.44 6.19 -2.16
N LEU A 278 26.92 6.00 -0.94
CA LEU A 278 27.64 6.34 0.29
C LEU A 278 28.90 5.46 0.46
N THR A 279 28.80 4.16 0.17
CA THR A 279 29.96 3.25 0.26
C THR A 279 31.05 3.65 -0.73
N GLN A 280 30.67 4.00 -1.96
CA GLN A 280 31.58 4.51 -2.96
C GLN A 280 32.23 5.82 -2.51
N LYS A 281 31.43 6.77 -2.00
CA LYS A 281 31.94 8.06 -1.50
C LYS A 281 32.96 7.88 -0.37
N VAL A 282 32.71 6.95 0.55
CA VAL A 282 33.67 6.60 1.61
C VAL A 282 34.95 6.03 1.01
N ALA A 283 34.86 5.10 0.05
CA ALA A 283 36.02 4.52 -0.61
C ALA A 283 36.87 5.60 -1.31
N GLU A 284 36.26 6.49 -2.08
CA GLU A 284 36.94 7.62 -2.73
C GLU A 284 37.63 8.54 -1.71
N THR A 285 36.96 8.85 -0.61
CA THR A 285 37.51 9.71 0.46
C THR A 285 38.71 9.04 1.14
N ILE A 286 38.67 7.73 1.35
CA ILE A 286 39.79 6.96 1.91
C ILE A 286 40.97 6.94 0.94
N THR A 287 40.74 6.73 -0.36
CA THR A 287 41.79 6.78 -1.39
C THR A 287 42.47 8.15 -1.42
N LEU A 288 41.69 9.24 -1.41
CA LEU A 288 42.24 10.60 -1.33
C LEU A 288 43.06 10.82 -0.04
N LYS A 289 42.58 10.30 1.10
CA LYS A 289 43.34 10.35 2.37
C LYS A 289 44.70 9.63 2.24
N GLN A 290 44.75 8.51 1.54
CA GLN A 290 46.00 7.76 1.30
C GLN A 290 46.96 8.58 0.43
N HIS A 291 46.48 9.20 -0.66
CA HIS A 291 47.30 10.09 -1.50
C HIS A 291 47.82 11.29 -0.72
N LEU A 292 46.98 11.94 0.10
CA LEU A 292 47.43 13.04 0.98
C LEU A 292 48.49 12.58 1.97
N ASN A 293 48.40 11.35 2.49
CA ASN A 293 49.41 10.80 3.39
C ASN A 293 50.77 10.62 2.68
N LEU A 294 50.76 10.14 1.43
CA LEU A 294 51.96 10.04 0.61
C LEU A 294 52.54 11.43 0.32
N GLY A 295 51.70 12.39 -0.09
CA GLY A 295 52.12 13.76 -0.38
C GLY A 295 52.72 14.48 0.83
N VAL A 296 52.21 14.25 2.04
CA VAL A 296 52.84 14.75 3.29
C VAL A 296 54.23 14.16 3.47
N GLY A 297 54.42 12.86 3.20
CA GLY A 297 55.71 12.18 3.28
C GLY A 297 56.73 12.72 2.27
N GLU A 298 56.33 12.88 1.01
CA GLU A 298 57.14 13.46 -0.06
C GLU A 298 57.55 14.90 0.26
N ASN A 299 56.59 15.73 0.71
CA ASN A 299 56.85 17.11 1.09
C ASN A 299 57.83 17.21 2.28
N ARG A 300 57.69 16.32 3.27
CA ARG A 300 58.65 16.24 4.40
C ARG A 300 60.05 15.87 3.91
N HIS A 301 60.16 14.91 3.00
CA HIS A 301 61.45 14.52 2.44
C HIS A 301 62.08 15.66 1.61
N ALA A 302 61.28 16.38 0.82
CA ALA A 302 61.72 17.56 0.08
C ALA A 302 62.20 18.68 1.02
N LEU A 303 61.48 18.93 2.12
CA LEU A 303 61.86 19.90 3.14
C LEU A 303 63.22 19.55 3.76
N HIS A 304 63.42 18.29 4.16
CA HIS A 304 64.71 17.85 4.72
C HIS A 304 65.85 17.99 3.70
N ARG A 305 65.59 17.72 2.42
CA ARG A 305 66.60 17.89 1.36
C ARG A 305 66.94 19.37 1.16
N ALA A 306 65.93 20.24 1.09
CA ALA A 306 66.11 21.67 0.96
C ALA A 306 66.87 22.27 2.17
N GLN A 307 66.56 21.82 3.38
CA GLN A 307 67.26 22.22 4.59
C GLN A 307 68.75 21.82 4.54
N ARG A 308 69.07 20.55 4.19
CA ARG A 308 70.47 20.14 4.02
C ARG A 308 71.22 20.97 2.98
N TRP A 309 70.56 21.33 1.89
CA TRP A 309 71.13 22.19 0.85
C TRP A 309 71.38 23.61 1.35
N TYR A 310 70.44 24.15 2.13
CA TYR A 310 70.58 25.44 2.79
C TYR A 310 71.78 25.43 3.72
N ASP A 311 71.86 24.46 4.65
CA ASP A 311 72.94 24.35 5.64
C ASP A 311 74.32 24.19 4.96
N ALA A 312 74.40 23.40 3.88
CA ALA A 312 75.63 23.23 3.09
C ALA A 312 76.04 24.52 2.36
N THR A 313 75.06 25.26 1.81
CA THR A 313 75.30 26.53 1.11
C THR A 313 75.70 27.63 2.09
N GLU A 314 75.09 27.67 3.26
CA GLU A 314 75.44 28.59 4.36
C GLU A 314 76.87 28.35 4.83
N LYS A 315 77.25 27.08 5.00
CA LYS A 315 78.62 26.71 5.34
C LYS A 315 79.62 27.11 4.25
N ALA A 316 79.29 26.88 2.97
CA ALA A 316 80.11 27.30 1.84
C ALA A 316 80.26 28.83 1.77
N PHE A 317 79.18 29.57 2.03
CA PHE A 317 79.21 31.03 2.10
C PHE A 317 80.12 31.54 3.22
N GLY A 318 80.07 30.92 4.40
CA GLY A 318 80.99 31.21 5.50
C GLY A 318 82.45 30.98 5.14
N TYR A 319 82.76 29.93 4.35
CA TYR A 319 84.12 29.73 3.84
C TYR A 319 84.54 30.82 2.82
N THR A 320 83.64 31.25 1.95
CA THR A 320 83.92 32.31 0.96
C THR A 320 84.15 33.69 1.61
N GLN A 321 83.51 33.97 2.75
CA GLN A 321 83.75 35.21 3.49
C GLN A 321 85.15 35.28 4.14
N GLY A 322 85.80 34.13 4.32
CA GLY A 322 87.12 34.04 4.91
C GLY A 322 87.14 34.29 6.42
N PRO A 323 88.34 34.27 7.04
CA PRO A 323 88.50 34.53 8.46
C PRO A 323 88.15 35.98 8.83
N VAL A 324 87.59 36.16 10.04
CA VAL A 324 87.19 37.48 10.55
C VAL A 324 88.39 38.34 10.94
N GLN A 325 89.50 37.71 11.34
CA GLN A 325 90.74 38.39 11.71
C GLN A 325 91.85 38.14 10.68
N TYR A 326 92.65 39.18 10.41
CA TYR A 326 93.78 39.12 9.48
C TYR A 326 94.86 38.12 9.93
N SER A 327 94.97 37.84 11.22
CA SER A 327 95.89 36.85 11.81
C SER A 327 95.57 35.41 11.42
N ASP A 328 94.33 35.12 11.04
CA ASP A 328 93.85 33.76 10.78
C ASP A 328 93.91 33.40 9.28
N LEU A 329 94.34 34.35 8.45
CA LEU A 329 94.61 34.10 7.03
C LEU A 329 95.78 33.14 6.89
N LYS A 330 95.69 32.23 5.92
CA LYS A 330 96.85 31.41 5.57
C LYS A 330 97.89 32.27 4.88
N THR A 331 99.17 31.89 4.99
CA THR A 331 100.29 32.53 4.27
C THR A 331 100.05 32.66 2.76
N SER A 332 99.25 31.75 2.16
CA SER A 332 98.81 31.80 0.77
C SER A 332 97.71 32.83 0.47
N GLU A 333 96.97 33.31 1.45
CA GLU A 333 95.82 34.22 1.29
C GLU A 333 96.20 35.69 1.56
N HIS A 334 97.36 35.94 2.20
CA HIS A 334 97.85 37.29 2.45
C HIS A 334 98.15 38.04 1.14
N LEU A 335 97.58 39.24 1.01
CA LEU A 335 97.90 40.18 -0.07
C LEU A 335 99.33 40.76 0.04
N ASP A 336 99.94 40.63 1.21
CA ASP A 336 101.31 41.08 1.51
C ASP A 336 102.43 40.12 1.08
N ARG A 337 102.08 38.94 0.53
CA ARG A 337 103.08 37.97 0.08
C ARG A 337 103.97 38.57 -1.03
N PRO A 338 105.28 38.28 -1.05
CA PRO A 338 106.23 38.92 -1.99
C PRO A 338 105.80 38.85 -3.46
N LEU A 339 105.16 37.75 -3.85
CA LEU A 339 104.67 37.52 -5.21
C LEU A 339 103.52 38.47 -5.61
N VAL A 340 102.57 38.72 -4.71
CA VAL A 340 101.47 39.66 -4.95
C VAL A 340 101.96 41.10 -4.96
N ARG A 341 102.87 41.45 -4.03
CA ARG A 341 103.49 42.79 -3.99
C ARG A 341 104.28 43.09 -5.27
N LEU A 342 104.97 42.12 -5.85
CA LEU A 342 105.69 42.29 -7.11
C LEU A 342 104.72 42.45 -8.29
N TYR A 343 103.67 41.62 -8.33
CA TYR A 343 102.64 41.68 -9.37
C TYR A 343 101.94 43.04 -9.39
N GLN A 344 101.47 43.52 -8.23
CA GLN A 344 100.73 44.78 -8.07
C GLN A 344 101.56 46.06 -8.31
N ARG A 345 102.89 45.98 -8.46
CA ARG A 345 103.74 47.14 -8.82
C ARG A 345 103.52 47.60 -10.26
N HIS A 346 102.93 46.78 -11.12
CA HIS A 346 102.65 47.12 -12.51
C HIS A 346 101.24 47.72 -12.66
N PRO A 347 101.08 48.88 -13.35
CA PRO A 347 99.76 49.47 -13.54
C PRO A 347 98.81 48.51 -14.29
N GLY A 348 97.58 48.35 -13.78
CA GLY A 348 96.55 47.47 -14.36
C GLY A 348 96.52 46.03 -13.83
N THR A 349 97.37 45.66 -12.87
CA THR A 349 97.45 44.29 -12.32
C THR A 349 96.62 44.11 -11.03
N GLN A 350 95.30 43.98 -11.17
CA GLN A 350 94.43 43.54 -10.08
C GLN A 350 94.37 42.02 -10.04
N LEU A 351 94.41 41.42 -8.85
CA LEU A 351 94.24 39.97 -8.71
C LEU A 351 92.78 39.59 -9.03
N PRO A 352 92.54 38.62 -9.94
CA PRO A 352 91.17 38.18 -10.27
C PRO A 352 90.48 37.47 -9.10
N GLU A 353 91.27 36.90 -8.18
CA GLU A 353 90.81 36.14 -7.01
C GLU A 353 89.78 36.91 -6.16
N ALA A 354 90.03 38.20 -5.89
CA ALA A 354 89.12 39.02 -5.10
C ALA A 354 87.79 39.27 -5.82
N GLN A 355 87.82 39.50 -7.13
CA GLN A 355 86.61 39.73 -7.93
C GLN A 355 85.77 38.45 -8.05
N GLU A 356 86.41 37.30 -8.25
CA GLU A 356 85.72 36.01 -8.31
C GLU A 356 85.13 35.61 -6.95
N ASN A 357 85.85 35.83 -5.83
CA ASN A 357 85.30 35.58 -4.48
C ASN A 357 84.05 36.44 -4.19
N ILE A 358 84.05 37.71 -4.61
CA ILE A 358 82.88 38.59 -4.48
C ILE A 358 81.71 38.06 -5.31
N LYS A 359 81.95 37.68 -6.58
CA LYS A 359 80.91 37.11 -7.46
C LYS A 359 80.34 35.81 -6.89
N SER A 360 81.20 34.90 -6.41
CA SER A 360 80.80 33.65 -5.77
C SER A 360 80.00 33.92 -4.49
N GLY A 361 80.41 34.88 -3.66
CA GLY A 361 79.68 35.28 -2.47
C GLY A 361 78.27 35.78 -2.79
N VAL A 362 78.12 36.64 -3.79
CA VAL A 362 76.80 37.13 -4.24
C VAL A 362 75.91 35.97 -4.75
N GLY A 363 76.48 35.04 -5.53
CA GLY A 363 75.76 33.86 -6.01
C GLY A 363 75.28 32.95 -4.88
N LEU A 364 76.11 32.75 -3.85
CA LEU A 364 75.75 31.95 -2.67
C LEU A 364 74.64 32.61 -1.85
N ILE A 365 74.67 33.93 -1.65
CA ILE A 365 73.59 34.67 -0.96
C ILE A 365 72.26 34.54 -1.71
N GLN A 366 72.28 34.65 -3.04
CA GLN A 366 71.09 34.47 -3.86
C GLN A 366 70.53 33.05 -3.73
N SER A 367 71.40 32.03 -3.78
CA SER A 367 71.03 30.62 -3.56
C SER A 367 70.42 30.39 -2.18
N LEU A 368 71.01 30.96 -1.13
CA LEU A 368 70.55 30.87 0.25
C LEU A 368 69.18 31.54 0.44
N THR A 369 68.98 32.71 -0.17
CA THR A 369 67.68 33.40 -0.17
C THR A 369 66.61 32.59 -0.91
N ALA A 370 66.94 32.01 -2.06
CA ALA A 370 66.03 31.20 -2.86
C ALA A 370 65.64 29.90 -2.12
N THR A 371 66.60 29.20 -1.53
CA THR A 371 66.35 27.97 -0.74
C THR A 371 65.56 28.26 0.53
N SER A 372 65.83 29.37 1.23
CA SER A 372 65.02 29.81 2.39
C SER A 372 63.56 30.05 2.02
N ARG A 373 63.30 30.77 0.91
CA ARG A 373 61.93 30.96 0.39
C ARG A 373 61.27 29.63 0.06
N ASN A 374 62.00 28.71 -0.59
CA ASN A 374 61.49 27.39 -0.93
C ASN A 374 61.11 26.58 0.32
N ILE A 375 61.94 26.58 1.37
CA ILE A 375 61.64 25.95 2.66
C ILE A 375 60.37 26.56 3.26
N GLY A 376 60.21 27.89 3.20
CA GLY A 376 58.99 28.58 3.62
C GLY A 376 57.74 28.07 2.90
N MET A 377 57.80 27.96 1.56
CA MET A 377 56.70 27.42 0.75
C MET A 377 56.38 25.96 1.08
N LEU A 378 57.40 25.11 1.25
CA LEU A 378 57.22 23.70 1.62
C LEU A 378 56.57 23.55 3.00
N ARG A 379 56.87 24.42 3.97
CA ARG A 379 56.21 24.44 5.28
C ARG A 379 54.73 24.83 5.20
N ILE A 380 54.39 25.80 4.36
CA ILE A 380 52.99 26.19 4.12
C ILE A 380 52.23 25.04 3.47
N ALA A 381 52.81 24.41 2.45
CA ALA A 381 52.24 23.24 1.79
C ALA A 381 52.06 22.06 2.77
N GLU A 382 53.03 21.82 3.65
CA GLU A 382 52.94 20.75 4.66
C GLU A 382 51.73 20.95 5.58
N ARG A 383 51.52 22.20 6.04
CA ARG A 383 50.39 22.54 6.91
C ARG A 383 49.07 22.29 6.20
N LYS A 384 48.93 22.79 4.97
CA LYS A 384 47.72 22.59 4.15
C LYS A 384 47.42 21.10 3.94
N LEU A 385 48.42 20.31 3.55
CA LEU A 385 48.25 18.87 3.33
C LEU A 385 47.84 18.13 4.62
N LYS A 386 48.38 18.52 5.79
CA LYS A 386 47.99 17.96 7.08
C LYS A 386 46.54 18.31 7.45
N ASP A 387 46.12 19.55 7.22
CA ASP A 387 44.76 20.00 7.50
C ASP A 387 43.74 19.33 6.57
N ASP A 388 44.07 19.19 5.28
CA ASP A 388 43.26 18.44 4.31
C ASP A 388 43.15 16.96 4.70
N LYS A 389 44.26 16.33 5.11
CA LYS A 389 44.27 14.94 5.58
C LYS A 389 43.36 14.75 6.81
N ARG A 390 43.41 15.68 7.76
CA ARG A 390 42.54 15.66 8.96
C ARG A 390 41.07 15.77 8.57
N SER A 391 40.75 16.72 7.69
CA SER A 391 39.39 16.95 7.21
C SER A 391 38.83 15.73 6.48
N LYS A 392 39.60 15.14 5.56
CA LYS A 392 39.24 13.90 4.86
C LYS A 392 39.07 12.71 5.79
N SER A 393 39.90 12.60 6.84
CA SER A 393 39.74 11.53 7.84
C SER A 393 38.41 11.65 8.59
N ALA A 394 38.11 12.85 9.11
CA ALA A 394 36.86 13.09 9.82
C ALA A 394 35.63 12.89 8.92
N ALA A 395 35.68 13.32 7.66
CA ALA A 395 34.60 13.09 6.71
C ALA A 395 34.36 11.59 6.44
N ALA A 396 35.43 10.81 6.23
CA ALA A 396 35.31 9.37 6.04
C ALA A 396 34.70 8.66 7.26
N ASP A 397 35.04 9.09 8.48
CA ASP A 397 34.50 8.52 9.72
C ASP A 397 33.00 8.85 9.88
N ILE A 398 32.60 10.08 9.54
CA ILE A 398 31.20 10.53 9.56
C ILE A 398 30.38 9.75 8.53
N ASP A 399 30.81 9.69 7.27
CA ASP A 399 30.08 8.95 6.23
C ASP A 399 30.01 7.45 6.55
N SER A 400 31.08 6.87 7.10
CA SER A 400 31.07 5.49 7.60
C SER A 400 30.07 5.28 8.75
N SER A 401 29.91 6.27 9.64
CA SER A 401 28.92 6.22 10.72
C SER A 401 27.49 6.20 10.18
N VAL A 402 27.21 6.95 9.11
CA VAL A 402 25.91 6.96 8.43
C VAL A 402 25.61 5.59 7.84
N ILE A 403 26.57 4.97 7.16
CA ILE A 403 26.41 3.62 6.60
C ILE A 403 26.11 2.61 7.71
N ARG A 404 26.86 2.65 8.83
CA ARG A 404 26.62 1.76 9.98
C ARG A 404 25.23 1.96 10.58
N MET A 405 24.81 3.21 10.77
CA MET A 405 23.47 3.54 11.26
C MET A 405 22.39 2.99 10.33
N ARG A 406 22.51 3.23 9.01
CA ARG A 406 21.55 2.75 8.01
C ARG A 406 21.45 1.23 7.97
N ARG A 407 22.57 0.52 8.08
CA ARG A 407 22.59 -0.95 8.21
C ARG A 407 21.91 -1.42 9.50
N SER A 408 22.21 -0.81 10.64
CA SER A 408 21.61 -1.16 11.93
C SER A 408 20.09 -0.93 11.96
N LYS A 409 19.61 0.12 11.28
CA LYS A 409 18.18 0.49 11.23
C LYS A 409 17.42 -0.16 10.07
N ASN A 410 18.06 -1.02 9.28
CA ASN A 410 17.47 -1.63 8.07
C ASN A 410 16.29 -2.56 8.38
N ASP A 411 16.32 -3.24 9.53
CA ASP A 411 15.29 -4.22 9.90
C ASP A 411 13.97 -3.58 10.35
N ARG A 412 13.88 -2.24 10.42
CA ARG A 412 12.68 -1.45 10.76
C ARG A 412 11.99 -1.83 12.10
N ARG A 413 12.62 -2.67 12.92
CA ARG A 413 12.17 -3.10 14.27
C ARG A 413 12.29 -2.00 15.33
N TRP A 414 13.01 -0.92 15.02
CA TRP A 414 13.15 0.23 15.89
C TRP A 414 11.88 1.11 15.86
N CYS A 415 11.58 1.78 16.97
CA CYS A 415 10.45 2.70 17.07
C CYS A 415 10.91 4.12 16.74
N LEU A 416 10.04 4.90 16.09
CA LEU A 416 10.22 6.35 16.08
C LEU A 416 10.14 6.79 17.54
N GLY A 417 11.19 7.43 18.06
CA GLY A 417 11.12 8.05 19.39
C GLY A 417 9.91 8.99 19.44
N THR A 418 9.27 9.12 20.60
CA THR A 418 8.12 10.02 20.81
C THR A 418 8.53 11.46 20.51
N ALA A 419 8.41 11.85 19.24
CA ALA A 419 8.41 13.23 18.80
C ALA A 419 6.99 13.47 18.27
N PHE A 420 6.17 13.98 19.17
CA PHE A 420 4.83 14.51 18.90
C PHE A 420 4.91 15.72 17.98
#